data_AF-A0A1H4A3M6-F1
#
_entry.id   AF-A0A1H4A3M6-F1
#
_cell.length_a   1.000
_cell.length_b   1.000
_cell.length_c   1.000
_cell.angle_alpha   90.00
_cell.angle_beta   90.00
_cell.angle_gamma   90.00
#
_symmetry.space_group_name_H-M   'P 1'
#
loop_
_entity.id
_entity.type
_entity.pdbx_description
1 polymer ?
#
loop_
_entity_poly.entity_id
_entity_poly.type
_entity_poly.pdbx_seq_one_letter_code
_entity_poly.pdbx_strand_id
1 'polypeptide(L)'
;MAISKDRFSSLAADVQRSVYQNLEIAWKNNKIADYLKSIGLSDLIPQEEAPYWDDACKNGKIIIFGEQTLKERDIIATIESEHISRDRIELCIGYDKLQKYHYRNLRYNNNYRLILIGAMPHSAEGKAHFSSIISMMENTDGYAKVIRLCSNSQLKITKTSLRKVIHGEVENGYLTAA
;
A
#
# COMPACT_ATOMS: atom_id res chain seq x y z
N MET A 1 -32.49 34.35 -8.23
CA MET A 1 -33.60 34.39 -7.23
C MET A 1 -33.06 34.98 -5.95
N ALA A 2 -33.62 36.09 -5.46
CA ALA A 2 -33.22 36.66 -4.18
C ALA A 2 -34.02 36.00 -3.06
N ILE A 3 -33.35 35.48 -2.03
CA ILE A 3 -33.99 34.87 -0.86
C ILE A 3 -33.74 35.72 0.39
N SER A 4 -34.70 35.74 1.32
CA SER A 4 -34.53 36.45 2.58
C SER A 4 -33.43 35.80 3.43
N LYS A 5 -32.82 36.59 4.32
CA LYS A 5 -31.77 36.11 5.23
C LYS A 5 -32.24 34.93 6.09
N ASP A 6 -33.48 34.98 6.56
CA ASP A 6 -34.06 33.89 7.37
C ASP A 6 -34.20 32.61 6.56
N ARG A 7 -34.68 32.71 5.31
CA ARG A 7 -34.79 31.54 4.42
C ARG A 7 -33.44 30.96 4.04
N PHE A 8 -32.43 31.81 3.81
CA PHE A 8 -31.07 31.34 3.59
C PHE A 8 -30.55 30.58 4.81
N SER A 9 -30.81 31.08 6.02
CA SER A 9 -30.34 30.45 7.26
C SER A 9 -30.96 29.08 7.48
N SER A 10 -32.28 28.93 7.28
CA SER A 10 -32.95 27.63 7.34
C SER A 10 -32.42 26.67 6.27
N LEU A 11 -32.27 27.14 5.03
CA LEU A 11 -31.74 26.32 3.93
C LEU A 11 -30.32 25.84 4.21
N ALA A 12 -29.44 26.72 4.71
CA ALA A 12 -28.07 26.36 5.06
C ALA A 12 -28.03 25.29 6.15
N ALA A 13 -28.88 25.40 7.17
CA ALA A 13 -28.96 24.40 8.24
C ALA A 13 -29.40 23.02 7.73
N ASP A 14 -30.37 22.97 6.82
CA ASP A 14 -30.83 21.71 6.22
C ASP A 14 -29.79 21.10 5.28
N VAL A 15 -29.10 21.92 4.49
CA VAL A 15 -27.97 21.48 3.66
C VAL A 15 -26.84 20.93 4.52
N GLN A 16 -26.44 21.63 5.58
CA GLN A 16 -25.41 21.16 6.51
C GLN A 16 -25.77 19.81 7.13
N ARG A 17 -27.03 19.65 7.57
CA ARG A 17 -27.51 18.38 8.14
C ARG A 17 -27.44 17.25 7.12
N SER A 18 -27.91 17.49 5.89
CA SER A 18 -27.91 16.49 4.83
C SER A 18 -26.49 16.09 4.41
N VAL A 19 -25.59 17.06 4.25
CA VAL A 19 -24.19 16.81 3.93
C VAL A 19 -23.52 15.98 5.03
N TYR A 20 -23.75 16.34 6.29
CA TYR A 20 -23.21 15.61 7.43
C TYR A 20 -23.67 14.14 7.47
N GLN A 21 -24.96 13.89 7.30
CA GLN A 21 -25.51 12.52 7.30
C GLN A 21 -24.93 11.67 6.16
N ASN A 22 -24.83 12.24 4.95
CA ASN A 22 -24.27 11.54 3.81
C ASN A 22 -22.76 11.30 3.98
N LEU A 23 -22.05 12.22 4.63
CA LEU A 23 -20.64 12.04 4.99
C LEU A 23 -20.47 10.89 6.00
N GLU A 24 -21.33 10.79 7.02
CA GLU A 24 -21.31 9.65 7.96
C GLU A 24 -21.58 8.31 7.27
N ILE A 25 -22.51 8.27 6.32
CA ILE A 25 -22.78 7.07 5.51
C ILE A 25 -21.56 6.73 4.64
N ALA A 26 -20.97 7.73 3.98
CA ALA A 26 -19.78 7.55 3.17
C ALA A 26 -18.60 7.05 4.01
N TRP A 27 -18.40 7.59 5.21
CA TRP A 27 -17.38 7.15 6.17
C TRP A 27 -17.57 5.68 6.57
N LYS A 28 -18.78 5.30 7.00
CA LYS A 28 -19.11 3.91 7.36
C LYS A 28 -18.87 2.90 6.23
N ASN A 29 -18.87 3.36 4.98
CA ASN A 29 -18.70 2.54 3.79
C ASN A 29 -17.34 2.75 3.09
N ASN A 30 -16.38 3.48 3.69
CA ASN A 30 -15.08 3.80 3.10
C ASN A 30 -15.17 4.50 1.72
N LYS A 31 -16.15 5.40 1.54
CA LYS A 31 -16.43 6.12 0.28
C LYS A 31 -16.40 7.64 0.43
N ILE A 32 -15.69 8.16 1.42
CA ILE A 32 -15.60 9.62 1.67
C ILE A 32 -15.10 10.36 0.43
N ALA A 33 -14.03 9.87 -0.21
CA ALA A 33 -13.44 10.52 -1.38
C ALA A 33 -14.43 10.58 -2.56
N ASP A 34 -15.18 9.50 -2.80
CA ASP A 34 -16.20 9.45 -3.86
C ASP A 34 -17.34 10.42 -3.58
N TYR A 35 -17.80 10.47 -2.32
CA TYR A 35 -18.86 11.40 -1.91
C TYR A 35 -18.43 12.87 -2.07
N LEU A 36 -17.25 13.25 -1.57
CA LEU A 36 -16.74 14.62 -1.67
C LEU A 36 -16.54 15.06 -3.13
N LYS A 37 -16.06 14.16 -4.00
CA LYS A 37 -16.00 14.42 -5.46
C LYS A 37 -17.37 14.67 -6.05
N SER A 38 -18.37 13.88 -5.66
CA SER A 38 -19.73 13.96 -6.22
C SER A 38 -20.43 15.30 -5.93
N ILE A 39 -20.05 15.97 -4.84
CA ILE A 39 -20.61 17.28 -4.45
C ILE A 39 -19.67 18.45 -4.77
N GLY A 40 -18.58 18.22 -5.50
CA GLY A 40 -17.64 19.27 -5.90
C GLY A 40 -16.73 19.79 -4.78
N LEU A 41 -16.54 19.01 -3.71
CA LEU A 41 -15.69 19.35 -2.56
C LEU A 41 -14.41 18.50 -2.52
N SER A 42 -13.85 18.21 -3.69
CA SER A 42 -12.63 17.40 -3.83
C SER A 42 -11.44 17.96 -3.03
N ASP A 43 -11.37 19.28 -2.85
CA ASP A 43 -10.28 19.94 -2.10
C ASP A 43 -10.33 19.66 -0.59
N LEU A 44 -11.48 19.20 -0.08
CA LEU A 44 -11.67 18.83 1.32
C LEU A 44 -11.43 17.35 1.58
N ILE A 45 -11.07 16.55 0.55
CA ILE A 45 -10.66 15.17 0.76
C ILE A 45 -9.46 15.20 1.71
N PRO A 46 -9.56 14.57 2.89
CA PRO A 46 -8.45 14.55 3.83
C PRO A 46 -7.22 14.02 3.11
N GLN A 47 -6.20 14.87 2.98
CA GLN A 47 -4.85 14.41 2.72
C GLN A 47 -4.38 13.83 4.05
N GLU A 48 -4.87 12.63 4.40
CA GLU A 48 -4.15 11.84 5.38
C GLU A 48 -2.81 11.49 4.71
N GLU A 49 -1.80 12.35 4.89
CA GLU A 49 -0.47 11.81 5.13
C GLU A 49 -0.68 10.81 6.26
N ALA A 50 -0.30 9.55 6.11
CA ALA A 50 -0.41 8.58 7.20
C ALA A 50 0.77 8.83 8.15
N PRO A 51 0.73 9.78 9.10
CA PRO A 51 1.95 10.39 9.62
C PRO A 51 2.61 9.47 10.65
N TYR A 52 1.81 8.63 11.33
CA TYR A 52 2.31 7.70 12.33
C TYR A 52 2.96 6.46 11.70
N TRP A 53 2.54 6.07 10.49
CA TRP A 53 3.09 4.92 9.79
C TRP A 53 4.25 5.29 8.87
N ASP A 54 4.22 6.48 8.27
CA ASP A 54 5.25 6.91 7.31
C ASP A 54 6.55 7.39 7.96
N ASP A 55 6.49 8.14 9.06
CA ASP A 55 7.72 8.64 9.70
C ASP A 55 8.31 7.67 10.74
N ALA A 56 7.49 6.93 11.48
CA ALA A 56 7.99 6.04 12.55
C ALA A 56 8.64 4.74 12.03
N CYS A 57 8.40 4.38 10.75
CA CYS A 57 8.79 3.08 10.21
C CYS A 57 9.80 3.15 9.05
N LYS A 58 10.48 4.29 8.81
CA LYS A 58 11.47 4.38 7.71
C LYS A 58 12.60 3.34 7.80
N ASN A 59 12.87 2.84 9.02
CA ASN A 59 13.79 1.74 9.32
C ASN A 59 13.13 0.34 9.40
N GLY A 60 11.85 0.21 9.10
CA GLY A 60 11.13 -1.07 9.11
C GLY A 60 11.65 -2.05 8.06
N LYS A 61 11.26 -3.31 8.22
CA LYS A 61 11.63 -4.42 7.35
C LYS A 61 11.05 -4.29 5.95
N ILE A 62 11.80 -4.80 4.99
CA ILE A 62 11.43 -4.98 3.60
C ILE A 62 11.18 -6.47 3.41
N ILE A 63 9.94 -6.84 3.11
CA ILE A 63 9.58 -8.23 2.83
C ILE A 63 9.42 -8.43 1.32
N ILE A 64 10.04 -9.48 0.80
CA ILE A 64 9.98 -9.82 -0.62
C ILE A 64 9.30 -11.17 -0.79
N PHE A 65 8.24 -11.17 -1.59
CA PHE A 65 7.53 -12.36 -2.02
C PHE A 65 7.85 -12.67 -3.47
N GLY A 66 8.06 -13.94 -3.80
CA GLY A 66 8.03 -14.39 -5.19
C GLY A 66 8.59 -15.79 -5.40
N GLU A 67 8.52 -16.26 -6.64
CA GLU A 67 9.20 -17.47 -7.05
C GLU A 67 10.71 -17.28 -7.08
N GLN A 68 11.43 -18.39 -6.91
CA GLN A 68 12.89 -18.41 -6.90
C GLN A 68 13.45 -18.19 -8.30
N THR A 69 13.56 -16.93 -8.69
CA THR A 69 14.15 -16.48 -9.97
C THR A 69 15.59 -15.99 -9.81
N LEU A 70 15.96 -15.57 -8.59
CA LEU A 70 17.29 -15.17 -8.16
C LEU A 70 17.68 -15.95 -6.91
N LYS A 71 18.99 -16.12 -6.69
CA LYS A 71 19.49 -16.68 -5.43
C LYS A 71 19.22 -15.67 -4.31
N GLU A 72 18.80 -16.15 -3.14
CA GLU A 72 18.51 -15.29 -1.98
C GLU A 72 19.70 -14.38 -1.64
N ARG A 73 20.94 -14.90 -1.72
CA ARG A 73 22.18 -14.10 -1.54
C ARG A 73 22.30 -12.92 -2.50
N ASP A 74 21.84 -13.09 -3.74
CA ASP A 74 21.94 -12.05 -4.77
C ASP A 74 20.87 -10.98 -4.56
N ILE A 75 19.69 -11.36 -4.04
CA ILE A 75 18.64 -10.43 -3.62
C ILE A 75 19.16 -9.58 -2.46
N ILE A 76 19.69 -10.23 -1.42
CA ILE A 76 20.25 -9.56 -0.24
C ILE A 76 21.38 -8.60 -0.64
N ALA A 77 22.37 -9.07 -1.41
CA ALA A 77 23.50 -8.24 -1.83
C ALA A 77 23.07 -7.04 -2.69
N THR A 78 21.99 -7.17 -3.48
CA THR A 78 21.46 -6.04 -4.27
C THR A 78 20.87 -4.97 -3.36
N ILE A 79 20.12 -5.36 -2.32
CA ILE A 79 19.51 -4.43 -1.37
C ILE A 79 20.57 -3.79 -0.46
N GLU A 80 21.55 -4.57 0.01
CA GLU A 80 22.69 -4.08 0.79
C GLU A 80 23.50 -3.04 0.01
N SER A 81 23.59 -3.15 -1.32
CA SER A 81 24.26 -2.16 -2.16
C SER A 81 23.58 -0.79 -2.19
N GLU A 82 22.32 -0.71 -1.74
CA GLU A 82 21.57 0.54 -1.54
C GLU A 82 21.60 0.97 -0.05
N HIS A 83 22.59 0.50 0.72
CA HIS A 83 22.81 0.85 2.12
C HIS A 83 21.65 0.44 3.04
N ILE A 84 20.92 -0.62 2.70
CA ILE A 84 19.90 -1.19 3.58
C ILE A 84 20.49 -2.38 4.34
N SER A 85 20.39 -2.35 5.67
CA SER A 85 20.92 -3.41 6.52
C SER A 85 20.20 -4.76 6.32
N ARG A 86 20.97 -5.85 6.41
CA ARG A 86 20.46 -7.22 6.18
C ARG A 86 19.34 -7.64 7.12
N ASP A 87 19.37 -7.21 8.38
CA ASP A 87 18.34 -7.53 9.39
C ASP A 87 16.97 -6.97 9.04
N ARG A 88 16.93 -5.99 8.13
CA ARG A 88 15.70 -5.43 7.57
C ARG A 88 15.13 -6.27 6.44
N ILE A 89 15.82 -7.27 5.92
CA ILE A 89 15.39 -8.01 4.72
C ILE A 89 14.73 -9.33 5.13
N GLU A 90 13.47 -9.51 4.75
CA GLU A 90 12.74 -10.77 4.91
C GLU A 90 12.40 -11.37 3.54
N LEU A 91 12.77 -12.64 3.34
CA LEU A 91 12.59 -13.34 2.07
C LEU A 91 11.55 -14.47 2.19
N CYS A 92 10.40 -14.27 1.55
CA CYS A 92 9.39 -15.31 1.37
C CYS A 92 9.42 -15.79 -0.09
N ILE A 93 10.47 -16.55 -0.42
CA ILE A 93 10.75 -17.01 -1.78
C ILE A 93 10.44 -18.49 -1.94
N GLY A 94 9.74 -18.85 -3.02
CA GLY A 94 9.42 -20.22 -3.39
C GLY A 94 7.98 -20.63 -3.05
N TYR A 95 7.46 -21.59 -3.83
CA TYR A 95 6.06 -22.01 -3.82
C TYR A 95 5.52 -22.33 -2.42
N ASP A 96 6.23 -23.18 -1.67
CA ASP A 96 5.77 -23.64 -0.34
C ASP A 96 5.72 -22.51 0.69
N LYS A 97 6.69 -21.59 0.66
CA LYS A 97 6.70 -20.44 1.57
C LYS A 97 5.53 -19.52 1.26
N LEU A 98 5.28 -19.27 -0.02
CA LEU A 98 4.18 -18.42 -0.49
C LEU A 98 2.79 -18.96 -0.12
N GLN A 99 2.57 -20.27 -0.23
CA GLN A 99 1.28 -20.88 0.15
C GLN A 99 1.02 -20.85 1.66
N LYS A 100 2.06 -21.01 2.47
CA LYS A 100 1.95 -21.09 3.94
C LYS A 100 1.95 -19.72 4.61
N TYR A 101 2.27 -18.65 3.88
CA TYR A 101 2.39 -17.33 4.46
C TYR A 101 1.01 -16.77 4.88
N HIS A 102 0.94 -16.26 6.12
CA HIS A 102 -0.26 -15.61 6.64
C HIS A 102 -0.26 -14.11 6.28
N TYR A 103 -0.61 -13.77 5.04
CA TYR A 103 -0.57 -12.39 4.52
C TYR A 103 -1.28 -11.36 5.40
N ARG A 104 -2.37 -11.75 6.07
CA ARG A 104 -3.11 -10.87 7.00
C ARG A 104 -2.27 -10.36 8.18
N ASN A 105 -1.19 -11.06 8.55
CA ASN A 105 -0.29 -10.66 9.63
C ASN A 105 0.58 -9.44 9.27
N LEU A 106 0.62 -9.04 8.00
CA LEU A 106 1.26 -7.80 7.56
C LEU A 106 0.39 -6.57 7.81
N ARG A 107 -0.93 -6.75 7.93
CA ARG A 107 -1.87 -5.65 8.15
C ARG A 107 -1.72 -5.10 9.56
N TYR A 108 -1.55 -3.78 9.67
CA TYR A 108 -1.28 -3.04 10.90
C TYR A 108 0.00 -3.50 11.65
N ASN A 109 0.93 -4.15 10.94
CA ASN A 109 2.24 -4.55 11.48
C ASN A 109 3.36 -3.52 11.18
N ASN A 110 3.67 -2.66 12.15
CA ASN A 110 4.63 -1.56 12.02
C ASN A 110 6.10 -2.00 11.91
N ASN A 111 6.37 -3.32 12.00
CA ASN A 111 7.69 -3.85 11.73
C ASN A 111 8.04 -3.83 10.24
N TYR A 112 7.05 -3.73 9.34
CA TYR A 112 7.28 -3.73 7.89
C TYR A 112 7.08 -2.34 7.30
N ARG A 113 8.03 -1.93 6.46
CA ARG A 113 7.99 -0.66 5.74
C ARG A 113 7.67 -0.84 4.26
N LEU A 114 8.08 -1.94 3.64
CA LEU A 114 7.92 -2.15 2.21
C LEU A 114 7.63 -3.62 1.90
N ILE A 115 6.65 -3.84 1.03
CA ILE A 115 6.28 -5.17 0.52
C ILE A 115 6.59 -5.21 -0.97
N LEU A 116 7.51 -6.10 -1.37
CA LEU A 116 7.90 -6.30 -2.76
C LEU A 116 7.34 -7.61 -3.30
N ILE A 117 6.70 -7.55 -4.46
CA ILE A 117 6.01 -8.70 -5.08
C ILE A 117 6.65 -9.04 -6.43
N GLY A 118 7.31 -10.19 -6.51
CA GLY A 118 7.80 -10.78 -7.75
C GLY A 118 6.79 -11.69 -8.44
N ALA A 119 7.28 -12.56 -9.33
CA ALA A 119 6.47 -13.63 -9.94
C ALA A 119 5.81 -14.46 -8.84
N MET A 120 4.53 -14.76 -8.99
CA MET A 120 3.80 -15.67 -8.11
C MET A 120 3.35 -16.88 -8.92
N PRO A 121 3.33 -18.08 -8.33
CA PRO A 121 2.85 -19.26 -9.02
C PRO A 121 1.44 -19.03 -9.56
N HIS A 122 1.27 -19.24 -10.86
CA HIS A 122 -0.05 -19.26 -11.49
C HIS A 122 -0.73 -20.57 -11.09
N SER A 123 -1.33 -20.61 -9.90
CA SER A 123 -2.22 -21.68 -9.40
C SER A 123 -1.75 -23.11 -9.67
N ALA A 124 -1.16 -23.80 -8.68
CA ALA A 124 -1.36 -25.24 -8.65
C ALA A 124 -2.76 -25.53 -8.09
N GLU A 125 -3.37 -26.61 -8.58
CA GLU A 125 -4.71 -27.05 -8.20
C GLU A 125 -4.91 -27.05 -6.68
N GLY A 126 -5.77 -26.14 -6.21
CA GLY A 126 -6.13 -26.03 -4.80
C GLY A 126 -5.55 -24.82 -4.07
N LYS A 127 -6.36 -23.76 -4.02
CA LYS A 127 -6.35 -22.67 -3.03
C LYS A 127 -5.29 -21.56 -3.22
N ALA A 128 -5.79 -20.33 -3.16
CA ALA A 128 -5.16 -19.01 -3.27
C ALA A 128 -4.81 -18.52 -4.69
N HIS A 129 -5.70 -17.70 -5.26
CA HIS A 129 -5.34 -16.81 -6.37
C HIS A 129 -4.39 -15.73 -5.84
N PHE A 130 -3.08 -15.89 -6.03
CA PHE A 130 -2.09 -14.90 -5.59
C PHE A 130 -2.37 -13.50 -6.15
N SER A 131 -2.95 -13.40 -7.35
CA SER A 131 -3.46 -12.14 -7.89
C SER A 131 -4.48 -11.46 -6.96
N SER A 132 -5.42 -12.22 -6.41
CA SER A 132 -6.39 -11.73 -5.42
C SER A 132 -5.72 -11.31 -4.11
N ILE A 133 -4.65 -12.01 -3.68
CA ILE A 133 -3.90 -11.63 -2.46
C ILE A 133 -3.15 -10.32 -2.68
N ILE A 134 -2.47 -10.16 -3.82
CA ILE A 134 -1.77 -8.92 -4.16
C ILE A 134 -2.77 -7.77 -4.23
N SER A 135 -3.87 -7.94 -4.98
CA SER A 135 -4.93 -6.93 -5.05
C SER A 135 -5.54 -6.63 -3.68
N MET A 136 -5.70 -7.64 -2.81
CA MET A 136 -6.18 -7.42 -1.44
C MET A 136 -5.21 -6.52 -0.66
N MET A 137 -3.91 -6.78 -0.70
CA MET A 137 -2.92 -5.96 0.01
C MET A 137 -2.84 -4.54 -0.55
N GLU A 138 -2.98 -4.36 -1.87
CA GLU A 138 -2.96 -3.05 -2.53
C GLU A 138 -4.20 -2.20 -2.25
N ASN A 139 -5.35 -2.83 -1.98
CA ASN A 139 -6.65 -2.14 -1.86
C ASN A 139 -7.26 -2.22 -0.44
N THR A 140 -6.48 -2.66 0.55
CA THR A 140 -6.95 -2.74 1.95
C THR A 140 -6.06 -1.88 2.84
N ASP A 141 -6.67 -1.04 3.68
CA ASP A 141 -5.93 -0.20 4.62
C ASP A 141 -5.13 -1.01 5.64
N GLY A 142 -3.98 -0.47 6.02
CA GLY A 142 -3.11 -0.99 7.06
C GLY A 142 -1.97 -1.87 6.57
N TYR A 143 -1.88 -2.19 5.27
CA TYR A 143 -0.65 -2.78 4.72
C TYR A 143 0.39 -1.69 4.44
N ALA A 144 1.67 -2.02 4.63
CA ALA A 144 2.77 -1.19 4.15
C ALA A 144 2.75 -1.09 2.61
N LYS A 145 3.46 -0.11 2.05
CA LYS A 145 3.49 0.12 0.59
C LYS A 145 3.82 -1.17 -0.15
N VAL A 146 2.96 -1.54 -1.10
CA VAL A 146 3.10 -2.74 -1.93
C VAL A 146 3.61 -2.32 -3.30
N ILE A 147 4.73 -2.89 -3.74
CA ILE A 147 5.31 -2.64 -5.07
C ILE A 147 5.49 -3.97 -5.81
N ARG A 148 4.90 -4.04 -7.00
CA ARG A 148 5.11 -5.12 -7.96
C ARG A 148 6.46 -4.94 -8.67
N LEU A 149 7.36 -5.90 -8.51
CA LEU A 149 8.65 -5.97 -9.22
C LEU A 149 8.41 -6.49 -10.64
N CYS A 150 8.61 -5.63 -11.63
CA CYS A 150 8.42 -5.97 -13.03
C CYS A 150 9.73 -5.92 -13.82
N SER A 151 9.88 -6.83 -14.78
CA SER A 151 10.90 -6.81 -15.83
C SER A 151 10.21 -7.07 -17.16
N ASN A 152 10.37 -6.18 -18.15
CA ASN A 152 9.69 -6.28 -19.45
C ASN A 152 8.17 -6.51 -19.31
N SER A 153 7.53 -5.74 -18.42
CA SER A 153 6.08 -5.83 -18.11
C SER A 153 5.61 -7.15 -17.49
N GLN A 154 6.51 -8.06 -17.11
CA GLN A 154 6.21 -9.29 -16.39
C GLN A 154 6.66 -9.20 -14.94
N LEU A 155 5.86 -9.73 -14.01
CA LEU A 155 6.25 -9.86 -12.61
C LEU A 155 7.50 -10.73 -12.52
N LYS A 156 8.62 -10.16 -12.06
CA LYS A 156 9.90 -10.85 -11.96
C LYS A 156 10.84 -10.12 -11.02
N ILE A 157 11.47 -10.88 -10.13
CA ILE A 157 12.56 -10.37 -9.30
C ILE A 157 13.84 -10.42 -10.14
N THR A 158 14.38 -9.25 -10.46
CA THR A 158 15.68 -9.10 -11.12
C THR A 158 16.54 -8.15 -10.30
N LYS A 159 17.88 -8.22 -10.45
CA LYS A 159 18.77 -7.26 -9.79
C LYS A 159 18.40 -5.82 -10.17
N THR A 160 18.09 -5.60 -11.44
CA THR A 160 17.74 -4.28 -11.98
C THR A 160 16.41 -3.77 -11.43
N SER A 161 15.34 -4.57 -11.44
CA SER A 161 14.03 -4.16 -10.92
C SER A 161 14.08 -3.91 -9.42
N LEU A 162 14.79 -4.75 -8.68
CA LEU A 162 14.98 -4.61 -7.25
C LEU A 162 15.77 -3.34 -6.90
N ARG A 163 16.95 -3.15 -7.52
CA ARG A 163 17.77 -1.95 -7.32
C ARG A 163 16.99 -0.69 -7.64
N LYS A 164 16.31 -0.63 -8.79
CA LYS A 164 15.54 0.54 -9.20
C LYS A 164 14.48 0.94 -8.17
N VAL A 165 13.75 -0.04 -7.63
CA VAL A 165 12.72 0.22 -6.63
C VAL A 165 13.34 0.68 -5.32
N ILE A 166 14.31 -0.06 -4.78
CA ILE A 166 14.94 0.30 -3.50
C ILE A 166 15.60 1.69 -3.59
N HIS A 167 16.34 1.96 -4.66
CA HIS A 167 16.99 3.24 -4.89
C HIS A 167 15.97 4.39 -4.89
N GLY A 168 14.88 4.26 -5.65
CA GLY A 168 13.83 5.28 -5.70
C GLY A 168 13.14 5.52 -4.36
N GLU A 169 12.94 4.46 -3.56
CA GLU A 169 12.37 4.57 -2.21
C GLU A 169 13.36 5.14 -1.18
N VAL A 170 14.67 5.08 -1.43
CA VAL A 170 15.66 5.79 -0.62
C VAL A 170 15.72 7.26 -1.03
N GLU A 171 15.77 7.56 -2.33
CA GLU A 171 15.84 8.93 -2.87
C GLU A 171 14.61 9.77 -2.48
N ASN A 172 13.42 9.17 -2.44
CA ASN A 172 12.19 9.86 -2.05
C ASN A 172 12.01 9.98 -0.52
N GLY A 173 12.93 9.44 0.28
CA GLY A 173 12.89 9.48 1.75
C GLY A 173 11.90 8.50 2.40
N TYR A 174 11.34 7.55 1.65
CA TYR A 174 10.42 6.52 2.17
C TYR A 174 11.15 5.45 3.00
N LEU A 175 12.33 5.05 2.53
CA LEU A 175 13.29 4.20 3.23
C LEU A 175 14.47 5.02 3.73
N THR A 176 14.91 4.73 4.95
CA THR A 176 16.18 5.24 5.46
C THR A 176 17.29 4.27 5.10
N ALA A 177 18.34 4.76 4.46
CA ALA A 177 19.63 4.06 4.36
C ALA A 177 20.33 4.04 5.72
N ALA A 178 20.98 2.94 6.05
CA ALA A 178 21.79 2.76 7.27
C ALA A 178 23.17 3.40 7.14
#